data_AF-A0A661ASZ3-F1
#
_entry.id   AF-A0A661ASZ3-F1
#
_cell.length_a   1.000
_cell.length_b   1.000
_cell.length_c   1.000
_cell.angle_alpha   90.00
_cell.angle_beta   90.00
_cell.angle_gamma   90.00
#
_symmetry.space_group_name_H-M   'P 1'
#
loop_
_entity.id
_entity.type
_entity.pdbx_description
1 polymer ?
#
loop_
_entity_poly.entity_id
_entity_poly.type
_entity_poly.pdbx_seq_one_letter_code
_entity_poly.pdbx_strand_id
1 'polypeptide(L)'
;TTGNNNAETTKGVIKLLSSSAFDRSLEKEADLKAVDLLVNAQIDPEPFANFLYKLADNDPDLMKYLSWISTHPESKERAEEIIEYCKTKVITDNPVLAQKTWDNLLAELKD
;
A
#
# COMPACT_ATOMS: atom_id res chain seq x y z
N THR A 1 25.65 -25.51 -8.86
CA THR A 1 26.03 -24.10 -8.66
C THR A 1 25.25 -23.22 -9.62
N THR A 2 24.01 -22.83 -9.25
CA THR A 2 23.29 -21.76 -9.96
C THR A 2 22.18 -21.23 -9.06
N GLY A 3 22.41 -20.10 -8.39
CA GLY A 3 21.42 -19.49 -7.48
C GLY A 3 21.52 -17.98 -7.34
N ASN A 4 22.43 -17.31 -8.05
CA ASN A 4 22.79 -15.92 -7.77
C ASN A 4 22.16 -14.88 -8.71
N ASN A 5 21.56 -15.30 -9.83
CA ASN A 5 21.10 -14.36 -10.87
C ASN A 5 19.69 -13.80 -10.57
N ASN A 6 18.82 -14.58 -9.92
CA ASN A 6 17.44 -14.16 -9.66
C ASN A 6 17.35 -13.10 -8.55
N ALA A 7 18.18 -13.23 -7.50
CA ALA A 7 18.19 -12.29 -6.38
C ALA A 7 18.67 -10.89 -6.81
N GLU A 8 19.65 -10.81 -7.71
CA GLU A 8 20.17 -9.54 -8.23
C GLU A 8 19.16 -8.83 -9.15
N THR A 9 18.42 -9.58 -9.98
CA THR A 9 17.32 -9.01 -10.79
C THR A 9 16.17 -8.51 -9.91
N THR A 10 15.75 -9.28 -8.90
CA THR A 10 14.71 -8.85 -7.94
C THR A 10 15.14 -7.61 -7.16
N LYS A 11 16.39 -7.54 -6.69
CA LYS A 11 16.95 -6.33 -6.07
C LYS A 11 16.97 -5.14 -7.02
N GLY A 12 17.31 -5.36 -8.30
CA GLY A 12 17.31 -4.31 -9.32
C GLY A 12 15.91 -3.71 -9.56
N VAL A 13 14.89 -4.56 -9.62
CA VAL A 13 13.48 -4.13 -9.76
C VAL A 13 12.99 -3.43 -8.50
N ILE A 14 13.24 -3.98 -7.31
CA ILE A 14 12.88 -3.33 -6.03
C ILE A 14 13.58 -1.98 -5.92
N LYS A 15 14.88 -1.90 -6.25
CA LYS A 15 15.65 -0.66 -6.24
C LYS A 15 15.08 0.35 -7.23
N LEU A 16 14.77 -0.07 -8.45
CA LEU A 16 14.16 0.79 -9.46
C LEU A 16 12.82 1.36 -8.98
N LEU A 17 11.90 0.50 -8.52
CA LEU A 17 10.61 0.90 -7.95
C LEU A 17 10.76 1.83 -6.73
N SER A 18 11.77 1.58 -5.89
CA SER A 18 12.05 2.40 -4.70
C SER A 18 12.82 3.69 -4.96
N SER A 19 13.35 3.91 -6.18
CA SER A 19 14.21 5.05 -6.50
C SER A 19 13.66 5.96 -7.58
N SER A 20 12.61 5.54 -8.29
CA SER A 20 11.85 6.41 -9.17
C SER A 20 10.85 7.23 -8.36
N ALA A 21 11.13 8.51 -8.15
CA ALA A 21 10.08 9.46 -7.85
C ALA A 21 9.23 9.63 -9.11
N PHE A 22 8.00 9.16 -9.10
CA PHE A 22 7.08 9.37 -10.21
C PHE A 22 6.52 10.80 -10.17
N ASP A 23 6.02 11.25 -11.32
CA ASP A 23 5.25 12.50 -11.40
C ASP A 23 3.98 12.37 -10.53
N ARG A 24 3.58 13.46 -9.87
CA ARG A 24 2.36 13.49 -9.02
C ARG A 24 1.11 13.02 -9.76
N SER A 25 1.03 13.32 -11.05
CA SER A 25 -0.05 12.86 -11.92
C SER A 25 -0.11 11.34 -12.04
N LEU A 26 1.04 10.67 -12.11
CA LEU A 26 1.16 9.22 -12.17
C LEU A 26 0.82 8.56 -10.83
N GLU A 27 1.22 9.17 -9.72
CA GLU A 27 0.86 8.71 -8.37
C GLU A 27 -0.66 8.73 -8.16
N LYS A 28 -1.29 9.84 -8.55
CA LYS A 28 -2.75 9.98 -8.50
C LYS A 28 -3.46 8.95 -9.36
N GLU A 29 -3.00 8.76 -10.60
CA GLU A 29 -3.58 7.75 -11.48
C GLU A 29 -3.45 6.33 -10.88
N ALA A 30 -2.29 6.02 -10.30
CA ALA A 30 -2.05 4.75 -9.64
C ALA A 30 -2.98 4.54 -8.43
N ASP A 31 -3.20 5.56 -7.61
CA ASP A 31 -4.11 5.51 -6.45
C ASP A 31 -5.55 5.25 -6.86
N LEU A 32 -6.05 6.00 -7.84
CA LEU A 32 -7.41 5.82 -8.36
C LEU A 32 -7.57 4.42 -8.95
N LYS A 33 -6.53 3.91 -9.63
CA LYS A 33 -6.54 2.56 -10.16
C LYS A 33 -6.52 1.50 -9.06
N ALA A 34 -5.81 1.74 -7.95
CA ALA A 34 -5.83 0.86 -6.79
C ALA A 34 -7.23 0.79 -6.17
N VAL A 35 -7.93 1.92 -6.04
CA VAL A 35 -9.33 1.95 -5.57
C VAL A 35 -10.23 1.11 -6.48
N ASP A 36 -10.11 1.27 -7.81
CA ASP A 36 -10.88 0.47 -8.76
C ASP A 36 -10.60 -1.03 -8.61
N LEU A 37 -9.34 -1.42 -8.41
CA LEU A 37 -8.98 -2.82 -8.22
C LEU A 37 -9.58 -3.40 -6.93
N LEU A 38 -9.52 -2.65 -5.82
CA LEU A 38 -10.06 -3.07 -4.52
C LEU A 38 -11.58 -3.22 -4.58
N VAL A 39 -12.28 -2.23 -5.14
CA VAL A 39 -13.74 -2.26 -5.33
C VAL A 39 -14.15 -3.45 -6.21
N ASN A 40 -13.45 -3.68 -7.32
CA ASN A 40 -13.73 -4.83 -8.19
C ASN A 40 -13.45 -6.18 -7.51
N ALA A 41 -12.51 -6.22 -6.57
CA ALA A 41 -12.22 -7.38 -5.74
C ALA A 41 -13.17 -7.52 -4.54
N GLN A 42 -14.14 -6.62 -4.36
CA GLN A 42 -15.04 -6.56 -3.21
C GLN A 42 -14.29 -6.41 -1.87
N ILE A 43 -13.23 -5.61 -1.91
CA ILE A 43 -12.44 -5.23 -0.74
C ILE A 43 -12.68 -3.74 -0.49
N ASP A 44 -12.92 -3.38 0.78
CA ASP A 44 -13.04 -1.98 1.18
C ASP A 44 -11.75 -1.20 0.87
N PRO A 45 -11.80 -0.14 0.04
CA PRO A 45 -10.65 0.69 -0.25
C PRO A 45 -10.31 1.71 0.86
N GLU A 46 -11.19 1.95 1.84
CA GLU A 46 -10.94 2.94 2.90
C GLU A 46 -9.66 2.64 3.73
N PRO A 47 -9.37 1.38 4.13
CA PRO A 47 -8.13 1.01 4.80
C PRO A 47 -6.86 1.39 4.02
N PHE A 48 -6.91 1.44 2.68
CA PHE A 48 -5.77 1.87 1.86
C PHE A 48 -5.48 3.37 2.05
N ALA A 49 -6.52 4.23 2.05
CA ALA A 49 -6.35 5.64 2.36
C ALA A 49 -5.82 5.84 3.79
N ASN A 50 -6.36 5.11 4.75
CA ASN A 50 -5.93 5.17 6.15
C ASN A 50 -4.47 4.75 6.33
N PHE A 51 -3.98 3.79 5.54
CA PHE A 51 -2.57 3.41 5.50
C PHE A 51 -1.67 4.55 5.01
N LEU A 52 -2.02 5.20 3.88
CA LEU A 52 -1.28 6.34 3.36
C LEU A 52 -1.29 7.55 4.32
N TYR A 53 -2.42 7.78 5.00
CA TYR A 53 -2.53 8.80 6.03
C TYR A 53 -1.54 8.54 7.18
N LYS A 54 -1.49 7.30 7.71
CA LYS A 54 -0.55 6.93 8.78
C LYS A 54 0.91 7.02 8.34
N LEU A 55 1.20 6.76 7.07
CA LEU A 55 2.55 6.96 6.52
C LEU A 55 2.96 8.43 6.53
N ALA A 56 2.00 9.36 6.43
CA ALA A 56 2.29 10.80 6.45
C ALA A 56 2.85 11.27 7.80
N ASP A 57 2.57 10.54 8.88
CA ASP A 57 3.00 10.89 10.23
C ASP A 57 4.51 10.65 10.46
N ASN A 58 5.23 10.11 9.45
CA ASN A 58 6.69 9.99 9.42
C ASN A 58 7.30 9.34 10.69
N ASP A 59 6.65 8.29 11.21
CA ASP A 59 7.18 7.53 12.36
C ASP A 59 8.62 7.05 12.05
N PRO A 60 9.64 7.48 12.82
CA PRO A 60 11.04 7.16 12.53
C PRO A 60 11.35 5.66 12.49
N ASP A 61 10.69 4.87 13.33
CA ASP A 61 10.90 3.42 13.38
C ASP A 61 10.25 2.73 12.17
N LEU A 62 9.12 3.25 11.69
CA LEU A 62 8.45 2.79 10.48
C LEU A 62 9.25 3.17 9.21
N MET A 63 9.73 4.41 9.14
CA MET A 63 10.47 4.96 7.99
C MET A 63 11.82 4.29 7.79
N LYS A 64 12.42 3.73 8.85
CA LYS A 64 13.64 2.91 8.78
C LYS A 64 13.48 1.69 7.86
N TYR A 65 12.30 1.09 7.83
CA TYR A 65 11.99 -0.09 7.00
C TYR A 65 11.28 0.28 5.69
N LEU A 66 10.71 1.49 5.63
CA LEU A 66 9.97 2.00 4.49
C LEU A 66 10.72 3.13 3.76
N SER A 67 12.05 3.06 3.72
CA SER A 67 12.87 4.05 3.00
C SER A 67 12.53 4.15 1.50
N TRP A 68 11.89 3.11 0.94
CA TRP A 68 11.33 3.10 -0.41
C TRP A 68 10.00 3.86 -0.53
N ILE A 69 9.25 4.05 0.56
CA ILE A 69 8.05 4.91 0.60
C ILE A 69 8.46 6.38 0.71
N SER A 70 9.64 6.68 1.25
CA SER A 70 10.14 8.05 1.38
C SER A 70 10.29 8.78 0.03
N THR A 71 10.27 8.07 -1.11
CA THR A 71 10.22 8.65 -2.46
C THR A 71 8.83 9.06 -2.93
N HIS A 72 7.77 8.77 -2.16
CA HIS A 72 6.39 9.20 -2.38
C HIS A 72 6.00 10.31 -1.37
N PRO A 73 6.41 11.57 -1.62
CA PRO A 73 5.97 12.71 -0.80
C PRO A 73 4.44 12.88 -0.87
N GLU A 74 3.84 13.48 0.17
CA GLU A 74 2.43 13.92 0.23
C GLU A 74 1.36 12.82 0.38
N SER A 75 1.65 11.77 1.16
CA SER A 75 0.69 10.69 1.41
C SER A 75 -0.62 11.13 2.10
N LYS A 76 -0.66 12.30 2.74
CA LYS A 76 -1.90 12.88 3.30
C LYS A 76 -2.86 13.41 2.25
N GLU A 77 -2.38 14.20 1.29
CA GLU A 77 -3.21 14.73 0.19
C GLU A 77 -3.77 13.58 -0.65
N ARG A 78 -2.92 12.58 -0.93
CA ARG A 78 -3.33 11.35 -1.62
C ARG A 78 -4.41 10.57 -0.87
N ALA A 79 -4.26 10.43 0.46
CA ALA A 79 -5.28 9.79 1.28
C ALA A 79 -6.62 10.53 1.20
N GLU A 80 -6.63 11.86 1.24
CA GLU A 80 -7.83 12.68 1.09
C GLU A 80 -8.48 12.49 -0.30
N GLU A 81 -7.68 12.48 -1.37
CA GLU A 81 -8.17 12.23 -2.73
C GLU A 81 -8.78 10.83 -2.90
N ILE A 82 -8.15 9.80 -2.30
CA ILE A 82 -8.69 8.44 -2.31
C ILE A 82 -10.03 8.39 -1.58
N ILE A 83 -10.14 8.98 -0.40
CA ILE A 83 -11.39 9.02 0.37
C ILE A 83 -12.50 9.69 -0.45
N GLU A 84 -12.20 10.80 -1.12
CA GLU A 84 -13.18 11.47 -1.97
C GLU A 84 -13.60 10.60 -3.16
N TYR A 85 -12.66 9.90 -3.79
CA TYR A 85 -12.96 8.98 -4.87
C TYR A 85 -13.79 7.78 -4.42
N CYS A 86 -13.52 7.23 -3.23
CA CYS A 86 -14.26 6.10 -2.66
C CYS A 86 -15.75 6.43 -2.46
N LYS A 87 -16.10 7.69 -2.12
CA LYS A 87 -17.51 8.13 -1.99
C LYS A 87 -18.31 7.99 -3.29
N THR A 88 -17.63 7.92 -4.44
CA THR A 88 -18.27 7.73 -5.75
C THR A 88 -18.52 6.27 -6.11
N LYS A 89 -18.06 5.32 -5.28
CA LYS A 89 -18.09 3.87 -5.55
C LYS A 89 -19.17 3.18 -4.71
N VAL A 90 -19.71 2.09 -5.25
CA VAL A 90 -20.53 1.15 -4.48
C VAL A 90 -19.58 0.14 -3.86
N ILE A 91 -19.38 0.23 -2.55
CA ILE A 91 -18.42 -0.61 -1.82
C ILE A 91 -19.16 -1.82 -1.26
N THR A 92 -18.64 -3.00 -1.57
CA THR A 92 -19.00 -4.25 -0.90
C THR A 92 -17.80 -4.66 -0.06
N ASP A 93 -18.01 -4.84 1.24
CA ASP A 93 -16.94 -5.22 2.17
C ASP A 93 -17.03 -6.72 2.48
N ASN A 94 -16.17 -7.50 1.82
CA ASN A 94 -15.96 -8.89 2.15
C ASN A 94 -14.60 -9.05 2.84
N PRO A 95 -14.55 -9.69 4.03
CA PRO A 95 -13.30 -9.95 4.71
C PRO A 95 -12.34 -10.76 3.82
N VAL A 96 -11.14 -10.21 3.59
CA VAL A 96 -10.09 -10.87 2.80
C VAL A 96 -9.62 -12.17 3.47
N LEU A 97 -9.64 -12.21 4.80
CA LEU A 97 -9.27 -13.36 5.59
C LEU A 97 -10.50 -13.93 6.30
N ALA A 98 -10.57 -15.26 6.36
CA ALA A 98 -11.51 -15.92 7.25
C ALA A 98 -11.21 -15.55 8.70
N GLN A 99 -12.25 -15.38 9.52
CA GLN A 99 -12.13 -14.97 10.93
C GLN A 99 -11.08 -15.78 11.69
N LYS A 100 -11.09 -17.11 11.53
CA LYS A 100 -10.11 -18.00 12.17
C LYS A 100 -8.66 -17.68 11.80
N THR A 101 -8.40 -17.34 10.54
CA THR A 101 -7.05 -16.98 10.08
C THR A 101 -6.62 -15.65 10.70
N TRP A 102 -7.54 -14.70 10.80
CA TRP A 102 -7.29 -13.42 11.46
C TRP A 102 -6.99 -13.58 12.96
N ASP A 103 -7.78 -14.39 13.65
CA ASP A 103 -7.60 -14.67 15.08
C ASP A 103 -6.24 -15.31 15.36
N ASN A 104 -5.82 -16.26 14.50
CA ASN A 104 -4.50 -16.89 14.60
C ASN A 104 -3.36 -15.88 14.41
N LEU A 105 -3.47 -15.00 13.40
CA LEU A 105 -2.47 -13.96 13.16
C LEU A 105 -2.33 -13.03 14.37
N LEU A 106 -3.46 -12.63 14.97
CA LEU A 106 -3.45 -11.79 16.18
C LEU A 106 -2.87 -12.49 17.40
N ALA A 107 -2.96 -13.82 17.49
CA ALA A 107 -2.31 -14.58 18.55
C ALA A 107 -0.79 -14.57 18.38
N GLU A 108 -0.30 -14.85 17.16
CA GLU A 108 1.14 -14.88 16.85
C GLU A 108 1.84 -13.52 17.05
N LEU A 109 1.13 -12.40 16.83
CA LEU A 109 1.69 -11.05 16.99
C LEU A 109 1.70 -10.53 18.44
N LYS A 110 1.03 -11.24 19.37
CA LYS A 110 1.00 -10.87 20.81
C LYS A 110 2.10 -11.55 21.62
N ASP A 111 2.74 -12.57 21.05
CA ASP A 111 3.92 -13.25 21.59
C ASP A 111 5.22 -12.54 21.14
#